data_AF-A0A0T7BRQ7-F1
#
_entry.id   AF-A0A0T7BRQ7-F1
#
_cell.length_a   1.000
_cell.length_b   1.000
_cell.length_c   1.000
_cell.angle_alpha   90.00
_cell.angle_beta   90.00
_cell.angle_gamma   90.00
#
_symmetry.space_group_name_H-M   'P 1'
#
loop_
_entity.id
_entity.type
_entity.pdbx_description
1 polymer ?
#
loop_
_entity_poly.entity_id
_entity_poly.type
_entity_poly.pdbx_seq_one_letter_code
_entity_poly.pdbx_strand_id
1 'polypeptide(L)'
;MKTSFCSDNTRNLGEEPIGTATTCQTYILVECPTPWASEAFTSKWVPENLRVLVEEVKRSRQPIKFLLITNNESHKTDEKTLLIYQQQEGLSSGYDKREFRLENIEQAATVIRRWLRGRNPGYEVETNNSRDILVCTHGSHDMCCSRYGSPFYFHAAGTIADLGFTDVRIWKSSHFGGHRFAPTAIDLPSGRYYGNLTQDVFQSILTRTGDVNCLDKSYRGWGILPSQMQILERELIYRYGWEWFDYKVAGRIIEQTEDKSIVRCELTLEKPDGSLYNYQARILKNDEKSVELPSSCNAKQNSMFVKYTVASLWLTSTKFITHSA
;
A
#
# COMPACT_ATOMS: atom_id res chain seq x y z
N MET A 1 -33.38 2.57 -8.54
CA MET A 1 -32.13 2.52 -9.33
C MET A 1 -31.37 1.27 -8.94
N LYS A 2 -30.84 0.50 -9.91
CA LYS A 2 -30.02 -0.68 -9.62
C LYS A 2 -28.65 -0.20 -9.13
N THR A 3 -28.25 -0.59 -7.91
CA THR A 3 -26.93 -0.27 -7.35
C THR A 3 -25.83 -0.89 -8.24
N SER A 4 -24.82 -0.10 -8.60
CA SER A 4 -23.67 -0.54 -9.38
C SER A 4 -22.43 -0.58 -8.49
N PHE A 5 -21.76 -1.73 -8.44
CA PHE A 5 -20.56 -1.95 -7.65
C PHE A 5 -19.33 -1.88 -8.55
N CYS A 6 -18.45 -0.91 -8.31
CA CYS A 6 -17.26 -0.71 -9.15
C CYS A 6 -16.33 -1.94 -9.16
N SER A 7 -16.26 -2.67 -8.04
CA SER A 7 -15.44 -3.88 -7.96
C SER A 7 -16.00 -5.05 -8.77
N ASP A 8 -17.32 -5.16 -8.89
CA ASP A 8 -17.95 -6.18 -9.73
C ASP A 8 -17.69 -5.90 -11.21
N ASN A 9 -17.81 -4.63 -11.62
CA ASN A 9 -17.48 -4.20 -12.98
C ASN A 9 -16.02 -4.51 -13.35
N THR A 10 -15.11 -4.24 -12.43
CA THR A 10 -13.66 -4.50 -12.60
C THR A 10 -13.36 -5.98 -12.76
N ARG A 11 -13.97 -6.84 -11.92
CA ARG A 11 -13.84 -8.30 -12.03
C ARG A 11 -14.41 -8.84 -13.33
N ASN A 12 -15.59 -8.36 -13.73
CA ASN A 12 -16.25 -8.80 -14.96
C ASN A 12 -15.43 -8.47 -16.22
N LEU A 13 -14.74 -7.32 -16.22
CA LEU A 13 -13.85 -6.91 -17.31
C LEU A 13 -12.44 -7.50 -17.23
N GLY A 14 -12.09 -8.17 -16.13
CA GLY A 14 -10.76 -8.77 -15.96
C GLY A 14 -9.62 -7.75 -15.86
N GLU A 15 -9.88 -6.54 -15.35
CA GLU A 15 -8.83 -5.53 -15.23
C GLU A 15 -7.72 -5.98 -14.28
N GLU A 16 -6.47 -5.92 -14.75
CA GLU A 16 -5.31 -6.22 -13.93
C GLU A 16 -5.04 -5.13 -12.88
N PRO A 17 -4.82 -5.48 -11.60
CA PRO A 17 -4.53 -4.50 -10.54
C PRO A 17 -3.13 -3.89 -10.60
N ILE A 18 -2.19 -4.50 -11.33
CA ILE A 18 -0.78 -4.09 -11.35
C ILE A 18 -0.58 -2.64 -11.79
N GLY A 19 0.39 -1.94 -11.18
CA GLY A 19 0.69 -0.55 -11.49
C GLY A 19 -0.31 0.46 -10.90
N THR A 20 -1.17 0.02 -9.97
CA THR A 20 -2.19 0.88 -9.36
C THR A 20 -1.91 1.20 -7.90
N ALA A 21 -0.82 0.71 -7.33
CA ALA A 21 -0.44 1.06 -5.96
C ALA A 21 -0.10 2.55 -5.86
N THR A 22 -0.57 3.19 -4.80
CA THR A 22 -0.26 4.60 -4.57
C THR A 22 1.17 4.73 -4.06
N THR A 23 1.97 5.58 -4.72
CA THR A 23 3.31 5.93 -4.24
C THR A 23 3.21 7.00 -3.15
N CYS A 24 3.90 6.79 -2.03
CA CYS A 24 3.90 7.71 -0.91
C CYS A 24 5.23 7.62 -0.15
N GLN A 25 5.77 8.75 0.33
CA GLN A 25 6.99 8.75 1.11
C GLN A 25 6.72 8.52 2.60
N THR A 26 5.57 8.95 3.11
CA THR A 26 5.25 8.83 4.53
C THR A 26 3.81 8.42 4.76
N TYR A 27 3.56 7.33 5.49
CA TYR A 27 2.23 7.05 6.03
C TYR A 27 2.13 7.56 7.46
N ILE A 28 1.00 8.19 7.78
CA ILE A 28 0.63 8.57 9.15
C ILE A 28 -0.73 7.93 9.43
N LEU A 29 -0.72 6.88 10.25
CA LEU A 29 -1.91 6.12 10.61
C LEU A 29 -2.34 6.51 12.02
N VAL A 30 -3.55 7.05 12.14
CA VAL A 30 -4.10 7.49 13.43
C VAL A 30 -5.22 6.55 13.83
N GLU A 31 -5.09 5.91 14.99
CA GLU A 31 -6.16 5.10 15.52
C GLU A 31 -7.38 5.97 15.87
N CYS A 32 -8.50 5.70 15.21
CA CYS A 32 -9.75 6.45 15.35
C CYS A 32 -10.94 5.50 15.24
N PRO A 33 -11.79 5.43 16.29
CA PRO A 33 -12.99 4.61 16.28
C PRO A 33 -13.93 4.89 15.09
N THR A 34 -14.61 3.85 14.61
CA THR A 34 -15.68 3.95 13.60
C THR A 34 -17.02 4.39 14.23
N PRO A 35 -18.01 4.87 13.45
CA PRO A 35 -18.02 5.05 12.00
C PRO A 35 -17.25 6.29 11.52
N TRP A 36 -16.70 6.20 10.31
CA TRP A 36 -16.05 7.32 9.63
C TRP A 36 -17.00 7.98 8.60
N ALA A 37 -16.92 9.30 8.49
CA ALA A 37 -17.57 10.07 7.43
C ALA A 37 -16.92 9.78 6.06
N SER A 38 -17.60 10.09 4.96
CA SER A 38 -17.09 9.81 3.59
C SER A 38 -15.68 10.36 3.36
N GLU A 39 -15.43 11.57 3.87
CA GLU A 39 -14.09 12.10 4.09
C GLU A 39 -13.62 11.74 5.50
N ALA A 40 -12.65 10.83 5.62
CA ALA A 40 -12.30 10.20 6.89
C ALA A 40 -11.92 11.22 7.99
N PHE A 41 -11.15 12.26 7.65
CA PHE A 41 -10.70 13.27 8.61
C PHE A 41 -11.74 14.36 8.94
N THR A 42 -12.96 14.24 8.43
CA THR A 42 -14.12 15.02 8.89
C THR A 42 -15.04 14.20 9.80
N SER A 43 -14.58 13.03 10.26
CA SER A 43 -15.35 12.15 11.14
C SER A 43 -15.49 12.73 12.54
N LYS A 44 -16.58 12.37 13.23
CA LYS A 44 -16.94 12.86 14.57
C LYS A 44 -15.78 12.82 15.58
N TRP A 45 -15.01 11.74 15.59
CA TRP A 45 -13.94 11.52 16.58
C TRP A 45 -12.61 12.15 16.20
N VAL A 46 -12.50 12.76 15.01
CA VAL A 46 -11.28 13.43 14.58
C VAL A 46 -11.27 14.86 15.14
N PRO A 47 -10.27 15.21 15.97
CA PRO A 47 -10.22 16.52 16.58
C PRO A 47 -9.83 17.61 15.58
N GLU A 48 -10.21 18.85 15.89
CA GLU A 48 -10.03 19.98 14.98
C GLU A 48 -8.56 20.25 14.65
N ASN A 49 -7.68 20.13 15.64
CA ASN A 49 -6.24 20.32 15.46
C ASN A 49 -5.62 19.32 14.46
N LEU A 50 -6.11 18.07 14.45
CA LEU A 50 -5.68 17.03 13.52
C LEU A 50 -6.25 17.28 12.12
N ARG A 51 -7.53 17.69 12.03
CA ARG A 51 -8.16 18.07 10.75
C ARG A 51 -7.39 19.20 10.08
N VAL A 52 -7.06 20.27 10.82
CA VAL A 52 -6.26 21.41 10.34
C VAL A 52 -4.88 20.95 9.87
N LEU A 53 -4.20 20.09 10.63
CA LEU A 53 -2.90 19.54 10.22
C LEU A 53 -2.97 18.76 8.90
N VAL A 54 -3.97 17.90 8.74
CA VAL A 54 -4.15 17.12 7.50
C VAL A 54 -4.40 18.05 6.31
N GLU A 55 -5.19 19.11 6.49
CA GLU A 55 -5.41 20.11 5.45
C GLU A 55 -4.13 20.89 5.10
N GLU A 56 -3.32 21.29 6.07
CA GLU A 56 -2.03 21.96 5.84
C GLU A 56 -1.07 21.10 5.03
N VAL A 57 -0.95 19.82 5.39
CA VAL A 57 -0.10 18.86 4.68
C VAL A 57 -0.59 18.64 3.25
N LYS A 58 -1.91 18.53 3.05
CA LYS A 58 -2.53 18.41 1.73
C LYS A 58 -2.28 19.66 0.87
N ARG A 59 -2.42 20.86 1.43
CA ARG A 59 -2.19 22.14 0.73
C ARG A 59 -0.72 22.34 0.33
N SER A 60 0.20 21.91 1.19
CA SER A 60 1.65 21.96 0.91
C SER A 60 2.14 20.85 -0.03
N ARG A 61 1.25 19.95 -0.48
CA ARG A 61 1.54 18.85 -1.42
C ARG A 61 2.69 17.95 -0.95
N GLN A 62 2.85 17.82 0.36
CA GLN A 62 3.84 16.88 0.89
C GLN A 62 3.40 15.45 0.56
N PRO A 63 4.34 14.54 0.25
CA PRO A 63 4.05 13.16 -0.15
C PRO A 63 3.68 12.27 1.06
N ILE A 64 2.80 12.77 1.93
CA ILE A 64 2.33 12.15 3.16
C ILE A 64 0.90 11.66 2.98
N LYS A 65 0.65 10.38 3.28
CA LYS A 65 -0.67 9.76 3.28
C LYS A 65 -1.17 9.58 4.71
N PHE A 66 -2.20 10.33 5.07
CA PHE A 66 -2.94 10.12 6.30
C PHE A 66 -4.01 9.04 6.13
N LEU A 67 -4.12 8.14 7.10
CA LEU A 67 -5.21 7.17 7.20
C LEU A 67 -5.70 7.07 8.65
N LEU A 68 -7.00 6.84 8.81
CA LEU A 68 -7.55 6.38 10.07
C LEU A 68 -7.50 4.86 10.12
N ILE A 69 -7.13 4.31 11.26
CA ILE A 69 -7.13 2.87 11.50
C ILE A 69 -7.96 2.52 12.73
N THR A 70 -8.47 1.31 12.80
CA THR A 70 -9.16 0.79 13.98
C THR A 70 -9.07 -0.74 14.00
N ASN A 71 -9.15 -1.34 15.18
CA ASN A 71 -9.27 -2.77 15.36
C ASN A 71 -10.38 -3.08 16.38
N ASN A 72 -10.49 -4.34 16.81
CA ASN A 72 -11.55 -4.75 17.75
C ASN A 72 -11.34 -4.21 19.18
N GLU A 73 -10.15 -3.71 19.50
CA GLU A 73 -9.76 -3.18 20.81
C GLU A 73 -9.87 -1.64 20.86
N SER A 74 -9.94 -0.96 19.72
CA SER A 74 -9.88 0.51 19.63
C SER A 74 -10.97 1.27 20.40
N HIS A 75 -12.12 0.61 20.65
CA HIS A 75 -13.23 1.17 21.44
C HIS A 75 -13.13 0.88 22.94
N LYS A 76 -12.17 0.04 23.38
CA LYS A 76 -12.09 -0.44 24.77
C LYS A 76 -11.22 0.45 25.66
N THR A 77 -10.38 1.30 25.08
CA THR A 77 -9.48 2.20 25.81
C THR A 77 -9.56 3.61 25.23
N ASP A 78 -9.17 4.61 26.02
CA ASP A 78 -8.97 5.97 25.51
C ASP A 78 -7.63 6.12 24.79
N GLU A 79 -6.63 5.34 25.19
CA GLU A 79 -5.31 5.29 24.54
C GLU A 79 -5.44 4.98 23.04
N LYS A 80 -4.59 5.62 22.23
CA LYS A 80 -4.58 5.47 20.77
C LYS A 80 -3.18 5.19 20.25
N THR A 81 -3.12 4.36 19.23
CA THR A 81 -1.91 4.09 18.49
C THR A 81 -1.74 5.10 17.36
N LEU A 82 -0.55 5.68 17.25
CA LEU A 82 -0.13 6.44 16.09
C LEU A 82 1.05 5.72 15.45
N LEU A 83 0.92 5.36 14.18
CA LEU A 83 1.98 4.71 13.40
C LEU A 83 2.47 5.67 12.33
N ILE A 84 3.79 5.83 12.25
CA ILE A 84 4.45 6.57 11.17
C ILE A 84 5.37 5.62 10.42
N TYR A 85 5.22 5.58 9.10
CA TYR A 85 6.06 4.82 8.20
C TYR A 85 6.78 5.77 7.27
N GLN A 86 8.10 5.85 7.34
CA GLN A 86 8.91 6.76 6.53
C GLN A 86 9.79 5.98 5.55
N GLN A 87 9.64 6.25 4.26
CA GLN A 87 10.48 5.67 3.23
C GLN A 87 11.94 6.13 3.42
N GLN A 88 12.88 5.20 3.28
CA GLN A 88 14.31 5.48 3.30
C GLN A 88 14.81 5.94 1.93
N GLU A 89 15.81 6.82 1.93
CA GLU A 89 16.51 7.20 0.70
C GLU A 89 17.42 6.05 0.21
N GLY A 90 17.53 5.89 -1.11
CA GLY A 90 18.35 4.85 -1.71
C GLY A 90 17.70 3.47 -1.75
N LEU A 91 18.51 2.42 -1.58
CA LEU A 91 18.05 1.03 -1.59
C LEU A 91 17.23 0.74 -0.33
N SER A 92 15.95 0.43 -0.50
CA SER A 92 15.06 0.11 0.61
C SER A 92 14.18 -1.10 0.32
N SER A 93 13.79 -1.80 1.38
CA SER A 93 12.81 -2.90 1.35
C SER A 93 11.41 -2.46 1.84
N GLY A 94 11.20 -1.15 1.99
CA GLY A 94 9.95 -0.57 2.48
C GLY A 94 10.17 0.72 3.27
N TYR A 95 9.54 0.79 4.44
CA TYR A 95 9.46 1.98 5.27
C TYR A 95 9.99 1.70 6.68
N ASP A 96 10.61 2.70 7.30
CA ASP A 96 10.93 2.65 8.72
C ASP A 96 9.69 2.93 9.55
N LYS A 97 9.35 2.00 10.43
CA LYS A 97 8.21 2.08 11.32
C LYS A 97 8.58 2.81 12.61
N ARG A 98 7.71 3.72 13.05
CA ARG A 98 7.74 4.37 14.36
C ARG A 98 6.34 4.29 14.97
N GLU A 99 6.25 3.94 16.24
CA GLU A 99 4.97 3.78 16.94
C GLU A 99 4.94 4.66 18.18
N PHE A 100 3.82 5.36 18.35
CA PHE A 100 3.59 6.25 19.48
C PHE A 100 2.31 5.83 20.19
N ARG A 101 2.37 5.75 21.51
CA ARG A 101 1.21 5.52 22.36
C ARG A 101 0.67 6.84 22.87
N LEU A 102 -0.47 7.26 22.35
CA LEU A 102 -1.15 8.48 22.73
C LEU A 102 -2.13 8.18 23.87
N GLU A 103 -2.32 9.14 24.78
CA GLU A 103 -3.36 9.03 25.81
C GLU A 103 -4.76 9.10 25.22
N ASN A 104 -4.91 9.83 24.10
CA ASN A 104 -6.12 9.94 23.30
C ASN A 104 -5.79 10.59 21.93
N ILE A 105 -6.79 10.66 21.05
CA ILE A 105 -6.62 11.18 19.69
C ILE A 105 -6.28 12.69 19.62
N GLU A 106 -6.61 13.49 20.65
CA GLU A 106 -6.31 14.94 20.69
C GLU A 106 -4.80 15.21 20.62
N GLN A 107 -3.98 14.27 21.12
CA GLN A 107 -2.52 14.38 21.11
C GLN A 107 -1.89 14.14 19.74
N ALA A 108 -2.61 13.49 18.81
CA ALA A 108 -2.06 13.05 17.54
C ALA A 108 -1.43 14.21 16.75
N ALA A 109 -2.14 15.33 16.60
CA ALA A 109 -1.65 16.48 15.85
C ALA A 109 -0.36 17.06 16.44
N THR A 110 -0.26 17.12 17.77
CA THR A 110 0.93 17.63 18.47
C THR A 110 2.13 16.74 18.25
N VAL A 111 1.96 15.42 18.41
CA VAL A 111 3.01 14.41 18.20
C VAL A 111 3.49 14.44 16.75
N ILE A 112 2.56 14.43 15.79
CA ILE A 112 2.88 14.47 14.36
C ILE A 112 3.65 15.75 14.00
N ARG A 113 3.21 16.93 14.49
CA ARG A 113 3.91 18.20 14.23
C ARG A 113 5.32 18.23 14.80
N ARG A 114 5.55 17.61 15.96
CA ARG A 114 6.91 17.49 16.53
C ARG A 114 7.78 16.58 15.68
N TRP A 115 7.25 15.41 15.28
CA TRP A 115 7.95 14.46 14.43
C TRP A 115 8.32 15.07 13.06
N LEU A 116 7.38 15.74 12.39
CA LEU A 116 7.61 16.43 11.11
C LEU A 116 8.69 17.53 11.19
N ARG A 117 8.96 18.06 12.39
CA ARG A 117 10.01 19.07 12.64
C ARG A 117 11.34 18.44 13.06
N GLY A 118 11.48 17.11 12.97
CA GLY A 118 12.68 16.38 13.40
C GLY A 118 12.90 16.42 14.91
N ARG A 119 11.86 16.70 15.72
CA ARG A 119 11.95 16.74 17.18
C ARG A 119 11.48 15.41 17.76
N ASN A 120 12.09 14.97 18.85
CA ASN A 120 11.56 13.85 19.63
C ASN A 120 10.17 14.23 20.16
N PRO A 121 9.09 13.55 19.74
CA PRO A 121 7.76 13.90 20.19
C PRO A 121 7.48 13.51 21.65
N GLY A 122 8.28 12.58 22.22
CA GLY A 122 7.88 11.77 23.37
C GLY A 122 6.90 10.68 22.95
N TYR A 123 6.50 9.81 23.89
CA TYR A 123 5.45 8.78 23.69
C TYR A 123 5.80 7.65 22.71
N GLU A 124 7.02 7.64 22.18
CA GLU A 124 7.49 6.56 21.33
C GLU A 124 7.64 5.29 22.15
N VAL A 125 7.09 4.20 21.64
CA VAL A 125 7.25 2.87 22.23
C VAL A 125 8.24 2.06 21.39
N GLU A 126 8.89 1.09 22.02
CA GLU A 126 9.77 0.19 21.31
C GLU A 126 9.00 -0.51 20.19
N THR A 127 9.49 -0.36 18.97
CA THR A 127 8.87 -0.92 17.78
C THR A 127 9.44 -2.30 17.53
N ASN A 128 8.64 -3.34 17.76
CA ASN A 128 8.96 -4.67 17.26
C ASN A 128 8.89 -4.66 15.72
N ASN A 129 9.60 -5.59 15.07
CA ASN A 129 9.54 -5.87 13.62
C ASN A 129 8.19 -6.44 13.15
N SER A 130 7.10 -5.92 13.70
CA SER A 130 5.73 -6.36 13.42
C SER A 130 5.23 -5.82 12.09
N ARG A 131 4.51 -6.68 11.36
CA ARG A 131 3.77 -6.33 10.14
C ARG A 131 2.42 -5.74 10.52
N ASP A 132 2.00 -4.70 9.81
CA ASP A 132 0.68 -4.10 9.91
C ASP A 132 -0.08 -4.26 8.59
N ILE A 133 -1.10 -5.11 8.59
CA ILE A 133 -1.99 -5.36 7.46
C ILE A 133 -3.18 -4.42 7.54
N LEU A 134 -3.28 -3.47 6.61
CA LEU A 134 -4.36 -2.49 6.56
C LEU A 134 -5.42 -2.91 5.55
N VAL A 135 -6.59 -3.34 6.00
CA VAL A 135 -7.73 -3.68 5.13
C VAL A 135 -8.68 -2.49 5.00
N CYS A 136 -8.96 -2.03 3.79
CA CYS A 136 -9.89 -0.92 3.60
C CYS A 136 -11.34 -1.36 3.84
N THR A 137 -12.01 -0.81 4.86
CA THR A 137 -13.42 -1.10 5.19
C THR A 137 -14.32 0.14 5.10
N HIS A 138 -13.85 1.20 4.44
CA HIS A 138 -14.46 2.53 4.47
C HIS A 138 -15.72 2.66 3.58
N GLY A 139 -16.84 2.06 4.01
CA GLY A 139 -18.08 1.99 3.23
C GLY A 139 -18.77 3.30 2.90
N SER A 140 -18.59 4.33 3.74
CA SER A 140 -19.11 5.68 3.52
C SER A 140 -18.36 6.43 2.40
N HIS A 141 -17.13 6.00 2.08
CA HIS A 141 -16.39 6.51 0.92
C HIS A 141 -16.77 5.76 -0.36
N ASP A 142 -16.72 4.43 -0.33
CA ASP A 142 -17.19 3.59 -1.44
C ASP A 142 -17.77 2.26 -0.92
N MET A 143 -18.93 1.87 -1.47
CA MET A 143 -19.68 0.71 -1.01
C MET A 143 -18.89 -0.61 -1.12
N CYS A 144 -18.01 -0.74 -2.12
CA CYS A 144 -17.19 -1.94 -2.31
C CYS A 144 -16.20 -2.15 -1.18
N CYS A 145 -15.69 -1.07 -0.56
CA CYS A 145 -14.80 -1.18 0.59
C CYS A 145 -15.48 -1.87 1.77
N SER A 146 -16.74 -1.55 2.06
CA SER A 146 -17.46 -2.24 3.14
C SER A 146 -17.99 -3.61 2.70
N ARG A 147 -18.56 -3.70 1.50
CA ARG A 147 -19.15 -4.95 0.96
C ARG A 147 -18.14 -6.10 0.90
N TYR A 148 -16.91 -5.83 0.45
CA TYR A 148 -15.88 -6.85 0.28
C TYR A 148 -14.80 -6.78 1.37
N GLY A 149 -14.38 -5.58 1.77
CA GLY A 149 -13.32 -5.39 2.75
C GLY A 149 -13.71 -5.79 4.18
N SER A 150 -14.95 -5.50 4.62
CA SER A 150 -15.36 -5.82 5.98
C SER A 150 -15.42 -7.34 6.24
N PRO A 151 -16.04 -8.18 5.38
CA PRO A 151 -15.97 -9.63 5.54
C PRO A 151 -14.53 -10.15 5.46
N PHE A 152 -13.75 -9.67 4.49
CA PHE A 152 -12.35 -10.08 4.32
C PHE A 152 -11.52 -9.80 5.58
N TYR A 153 -11.67 -8.65 6.23
CA TYR A 153 -10.96 -8.32 7.48
C TYR A 153 -11.18 -9.39 8.55
N PHE A 154 -12.41 -9.85 8.76
CA PHE A 154 -12.70 -10.86 9.79
C PHE A 154 -12.10 -12.22 9.45
N HIS A 155 -12.19 -12.65 8.18
CA HIS A 155 -11.55 -13.89 7.73
C HIS A 155 -10.02 -13.81 7.84
N ALA A 156 -9.43 -12.70 7.41
CA ALA A 156 -8.00 -12.45 7.48
C ALA A 156 -7.49 -12.44 8.93
N ALA A 157 -8.23 -11.85 9.87
CA ALA A 157 -7.90 -11.91 11.29
C ALA A 157 -7.91 -13.36 11.82
N GLY A 158 -8.89 -14.17 11.41
CA GLY A 158 -8.92 -15.60 11.70
C GLY A 158 -7.70 -16.34 11.14
N THR A 159 -7.39 -16.15 9.85
CA THR A 159 -6.21 -16.75 9.21
C THR A 159 -4.90 -16.40 9.92
N ILE A 160 -4.71 -15.15 10.34
CA ILE A 160 -3.51 -14.74 11.10
C ILE A 160 -3.40 -15.52 12.42
N ALA A 161 -4.52 -15.63 13.15
CA ALA A 161 -4.57 -16.35 14.41
C ALA A 161 -4.33 -17.86 14.23
N ASP A 162 -4.97 -18.47 13.22
CA ASP A 162 -4.86 -19.91 12.93
C ASP A 162 -3.43 -20.30 12.51
N LEU A 163 -2.72 -19.42 11.80
CA LEU A 163 -1.31 -19.60 11.42
C LEU A 163 -0.33 -19.30 12.57
N GLY A 164 -0.80 -18.79 13.70
CA GLY A 164 0.03 -18.52 14.88
C GLY A 164 0.97 -17.32 14.75
N PHE A 165 0.70 -16.37 13.85
CA PHE A 165 1.51 -15.17 13.71
C PHE A 165 1.27 -14.21 14.88
N THR A 166 2.28 -14.01 15.74
CA THR A 166 2.23 -13.09 16.88
C THR A 166 2.75 -11.68 16.54
N ASP A 167 3.48 -11.54 15.44
CA ASP A 167 4.11 -10.32 14.96
C ASP A 167 3.34 -9.67 13.79
N VAL A 168 2.14 -10.15 13.47
CA VAL A 168 1.28 -9.58 12.43
C VAL A 168 0.03 -8.97 13.07
N ARG A 169 -0.13 -7.66 12.94
CA ARG A 169 -1.33 -6.93 13.34
C ARG A 169 -2.20 -6.65 12.13
N ILE A 170 -3.51 -6.74 12.30
CA ILE A 170 -4.48 -6.40 11.25
C ILE A 170 -5.34 -5.23 11.71
N TRP A 171 -5.55 -4.29 10.80
CA TRP A 171 -6.33 -3.08 11.03
C TRP A 171 -7.39 -2.92 9.96
N LYS A 172 -8.57 -2.46 10.37
CA LYS A 172 -9.47 -1.76 9.46
C LYS A 172 -8.88 -0.39 9.18
N SER A 173 -8.91 0.04 7.92
CA SER A 173 -8.37 1.31 7.49
C SER A 173 -9.41 2.14 6.74
N SER A 174 -9.30 3.46 6.89
CA SER A 174 -9.96 4.42 6.01
C SER A 174 -9.47 4.27 4.58
N HIS A 175 -10.18 4.91 3.65
CA HIS A 175 -9.93 4.72 2.23
C HIS A 175 -8.51 5.13 1.79
N PHE A 176 -7.79 4.21 1.15
CA PHE A 176 -6.45 4.43 0.61
C PHE A 176 -6.34 4.29 -0.91
N GLY A 177 -7.45 4.15 -1.63
CA GLY A 177 -7.47 3.94 -3.08
C GLY A 177 -7.58 2.47 -3.50
N GLY A 178 -8.13 2.24 -4.70
CA GLY A 178 -8.26 0.91 -5.28
C GLY A 178 -9.51 0.14 -4.88
N HIS A 179 -10.59 0.80 -4.45
CA HIS A 179 -11.88 0.18 -4.11
C HIS A 179 -12.49 -0.65 -5.26
N ARG A 180 -12.14 -0.32 -6.51
CA ARG A 180 -12.43 -1.14 -7.71
C ARG A 180 -11.82 -2.54 -7.64
N PHE A 181 -10.77 -2.73 -6.84
CA PHE A 181 -10.15 -4.03 -6.56
C PHE A 181 -10.45 -4.49 -5.13
N ALA A 182 -11.52 -4.03 -4.47
CA ALA A 182 -11.86 -4.49 -3.12
C ALA A 182 -12.14 -6.00 -3.12
N PRO A 183 -11.72 -6.78 -2.10
CA PRO A 183 -11.04 -6.34 -0.89
C PRO A 183 -9.59 -5.98 -1.16
N THR A 184 -9.16 -4.83 -0.61
CA THR A 184 -7.79 -4.32 -0.75
C THR A 184 -7.07 -4.32 0.60
N ALA A 185 -5.76 -4.57 0.55
CA ALA A 185 -4.88 -4.45 1.71
C ALA A 185 -3.58 -3.71 1.39
N ILE A 186 -2.97 -3.12 2.41
CA ILE A 186 -1.57 -2.68 2.41
C ILE A 186 -0.82 -3.53 3.45
N ASP A 187 0.33 -4.08 3.08
CA ASP A 187 1.23 -4.81 3.98
C ASP A 187 2.43 -3.92 4.34
N LEU A 188 2.39 -3.32 5.53
CA LEU A 188 3.45 -2.49 6.10
C LEU A 188 4.31 -3.31 7.07
N PRO A 189 5.61 -3.01 7.24
CA PRO A 189 6.35 -1.87 6.70
C PRO A 189 6.77 -1.98 5.24
N SER A 190 6.52 -3.10 4.55
CA SER A 190 7.00 -3.25 3.17
C SER A 190 6.35 -2.27 2.19
N GLY A 191 5.12 -1.83 2.45
CA GLY A 191 4.38 -0.90 1.60
C GLY A 191 3.85 -1.54 0.32
N ARG A 192 3.52 -2.84 0.38
CA ARG A 192 2.98 -3.59 -0.76
C ARG A 192 1.46 -3.53 -0.77
N TYR A 193 0.90 -3.25 -1.94
CA TYR A 193 -0.54 -3.11 -2.12
C TYR A 193 -1.12 -4.34 -2.80
N TYR A 194 -2.28 -4.75 -2.29
CA TYR A 194 -3.04 -5.87 -2.83
C TYR A 194 -4.51 -5.49 -3.06
N GLY A 195 -5.14 -6.19 -4.00
CA GLY A 195 -6.56 -6.12 -4.33
C GLY A 195 -7.09 -7.50 -4.70
N ASN A 196 -8.39 -7.61 -4.95
CA ASN A 196 -9.10 -8.85 -5.26
C ASN A 196 -8.72 -10.01 -4.32
N LEU A 197 -8.43 -9.71 -3.05
CA LEU A 197 -7.87 -10.70 -2.14
C LEU A 197 -8.88 -11.83 -1.86
N THR A 198 -8.39 -13.06 -1.95
CA THR A 198 -9.03 -14.25 -1.41
C THR A 198 -8.28 -14.72 -0.16
N GLN A 199 -8.86 -15.66 0.59
CA GLN A 199 -8.21 -16.21 1.78
C GLN A 199 -6.92 -16.97 1.42
N ASP A 200 -6.94 -17.77 0.34
CA ASP A 200 -5.78 -18.54 -0.12
C ASP A 200 -4.61 -17.63 -0.53
N VAL A 201 -4.90 -16.58 -1.33
CA VAL A 201 -3.87 -15.62 -1.75
C VAL A 201 -3.32 -14.87 -0.53
N PHE A 202 -4.19 -14.49 0.41
CA PHE A 202 -3.75 -13.84 1.64
C PHE A 202 -2.87 -14.73 2.51
N GLN A 203 -3.20 -16.02 2.64
CA GLN A 203 -2.36 -17.00 3.33
C GLN A 203 -0.98 -17.10 2.65
N SER A 204 -0.92 -17.22 1.32
CA SER A 204 0.36 -17.22 0.58
C SER A 204 1.17 -15.94 0.78
N ILE A 205 0.54 -14.77 0.87
CA ILE A 205 1.21 -13.49 1.17
C ILE A 205 1.75 -13.45 2.61
N LEU A 206 1.03 -14.00 3.57
CA LEU A 206 1.46 -14.05 4.96
C LEU A 206 2.68 -14.98 5.12
N THR A 207 2.59 -16.20 4.60
CA THR A 207 3.63 -17.22 4.74
C THR A 207 4.76 -17.08 3.74
N ARG A 208 4.55 -16.34 2.63
CA ARG A 208 5.46 -16.25 1.48
C ARG A 208 5.80 -17.63 0.90
N THR A 209 4.78 -18.46 0.70
CA THR A 209 4.91 -19.82 0.19
C THR A 209 3.93 -20.13 -0.94
N GLY A 210 4.16 -21.22 -1.67
CA GLY A 210 3.32 -21.64 -2.78
C GLY A 210 3.76 -21.04 -4.12
N ASP A 211 2.93 -21.17 -5.16
CA ASP A 211 3.21 -20.56 -6.47
C ASP A 211 3.01 -19.04 -6.39
N VAL A 212 4.05 -18.28 -6.71
CA VAL A 212 4.04 -16.81 -6.71
C VAL A 212 3.05 -16.24 -7.74
N ASN A 213 2.68 -17.00 -8.78
CA ASN A 213 1.69 -16.59 -9.78
C ASN A 213 0.28 -16.40 -9.18
N CYS A 214 0.04 -16.84 -7.93
CA CYS A 214 -1.19 -16.50 -7.22
C CYS A 214 -1.39 -14.98 -7.07
N LEU A 215 -0.32 -14.18 -7.23
CA LEU A 215 -0.32 -12.73 -7.16
C LEU A 215 -0.84 -12.02 -8.43
N ASP A 216 -1.00 -12.70 -9.56
CA ASP A 216 -1.35 -12.10 -10.86
C ASP A 216 -2.56 -11.17 -10.81
N LYS A 217 -3.59 -11.62 -10.10
CA LYS A 217 -4.88 -10.92 -10.00
C LYS A 217 -5.01 -10.09 -8.74
N SER A 218 -4.00 -10.09 -7.88
CA SER A 218 -4.07 -9.48 -6.56
C SER A 218 -2.99 -8.45 -6.28
N TYR A 219 -1.79 -8.57 -6.86
CA TYR A 219 -0.72 -7.64 -6.61
C TYR A 219 -0.92 -6.33 -7.38
N ARG A 220 -1.02 -5.23 -6.63
CA ARG A 220 -1.19 -3.89 -7.20
C ARG A 220 0.13 -3.19 -7.46
N GLY A 221 1.16 -3.52 -6.69
CA GLY A 221 2.49 -2.93 -6.79
C GLY A 221 3.08 -2.51 -5.44
N TRP A 222 4.35 -2.11 -5.49
CA TRP A 222 5.11 -1.60 -4.36
C TRP A 222 5.02 -0.07 -4.25
N GLY A 223 4.57 0.44 -3.10
CA GLY A 223 4.38 1.86 -2.83
C GLY A 223 5.65 2.71 -2.84
N ILE A 224 6.84 2.09 -2.84
CA ILE A 224 8.12 2.82 -2.99
C ILE A 224 8.49 3.07 -4.45
N LEU A 225 7.79 2.43 -5.40
CA LEU A 225 8.06 2.52 -6.84
C LEU A 225 6.98 3.34 -7.56
N PRO A 226 7.34 4.14 -8.59
CA PRO A 226 6.38 4.75 -9.51
C PRO A 226 5.50 3.70 -10.19
N SER A 227 4.28 4.08 -10.59
CA SER A 227 3.26 3.15 -11.12
C SER A 227 3.75 2.30 -12.29
N GLN A 228 4.50 2.86 -13.24
CA GLN A 228 5.05 2.09 -14.36
C GLN A 228 6.08 1.07 -13.87
N MET A 229 6.94 1.44 -12.91
CA MET A 229 7.98 0.56 -12.39
C MET A 229 7.42 -0.60 -11.55
N GLN A 230 6.22 -0.47 -10.98
CA GLN A 230 5.53 -1.59 -10.31
C GLN A 230 5.24 -2.74 -11.29
N ILE A 231 5.12 -2.45 -12.58
CA ILE A 231 4.88 -3.46 -13.62
C ILE A 231 6.18 -4.20 -13.94
N LEU A 232 7.30 -3.46 -14.00
CA LEU A 232 8.63 -4.07 -14.05
C LEU A 232 8.87 -4.96 -12.82
N GLU A 233 8.52 -4.48 -11.63
CA GLU A 233 8.68 -5.25 -10.40
C GLU A 233 7.97 -6.60 -10.48
N ARG A 234 6.76 -6.68 -11.05
CA ARG A 234 6.04 -7.95 -11.24
C ARG A 234 6.83 -8.97 -12.06
N GLU A 235 7.51 -8.54 -13.12
CA GLU A 235 8.38 -9.42 -13.91
C GLU A 235 9.57 -9.96 -13.09
N LEU A 236 10.05 -9.17 -12.13
CA LEU A 236 11.10 -9.60 -11.20
C LEU A 236 10.56 -10.53 -10.11
N ILE A 237 9.31 -10.33 -9.67
CA ILE A 237 8.60 -11.29 -8.79
C ILE A 237 8.49 -12.65 -9.47
N TYR A 238 8.10 -12.71 -10.75
CA TYR A 238 8.05 -13.99 -11.48
C TYR A 238 9.42 -14.66 -11.61
N ARG A 239 10.49 -13.86 -11.73
CA ARG A 239 11.85 -14.36 -11.86
C ARG A 239 12.43 -14.90 -10.56
N TYR A 240 12.22 -14.19 -9.46
CA TYR A 240 12.86 -14.47 -8.17
C TYR A 240 11.93 -15.16 -7.16
N GLY A 241 10.63 -15.26 -7.47
CA GLY A 241 9.64 -15.83 -6.57
C GLY A 241 9.50 -15.05 -5.27
N TRP A 242 9.18 -15.76 -4.19
CA TRP A 242 8.98 -15.17 -2.86
C TRP A 242 10.23 -14.52 -2.27
N GLU A 243 11.43 -14.92 -2.69
CA GLU A 243 12.69 -14.30 -2.25
C GLU A 243 12.78 -12.82 -2.62
N TRP A 244 12.09 -12.40 -3.70
CA TRP A 244 12.01 -10.99 -4.11
C TRP A 244 11.60 -10.06 -2.96
N PHE A 245 10.76 -10.55 -2.05
CA PHE A 245 10.17 -9.75 -1.00
C PHE A 245 11.16 -9.37 0.12
N ASP A 246 12.36 -9.95 0.11
CA ASP A 246 13.48 -9.64 1.02
C ASP A 246 14.54 -8.74 0.38
N TYR A 247 14.37 -8.38 -0.90
CA TYR A 247 15.35 -7.55 -1.60
C TYR A 247 15.14 -6.07 -1.28
N LYS A 248 16.22 -5.30 -1.30
CA LYS A 248 16.14 -3.84 -1.29
C LYS A 248 16.20 -3.33 -2.72
N VAL A 249 15.43 -2.30 -3.04
CA VAL A 249 15.40 -1.73 -4.38
C VAL A 249 15.48 -0.21 -4.37
N ALA A 250 16.00 0.33 -5.47
CA ALA A 250 15.96 1.73 -5.81
C ALA A 250 15.64 1.85 -7.30
N GLY A 251 14.63 2.64 -7.63
CA GLY A 251 14.12 2.77 -8.99
C GLY A 251 14.07 4.21 -9.47
N ARG A 252 14.37 4.44 -10.75
CA ARG A 252 14.19 5.74 -11.40
C ARG A 252 13.72 5.60 -12.84
N ILE A 253 12.95 6.59 -13.29
CA ILE A 253 12.63 6.76 -14.71
C ILE A 253 13.82 7.50 -15.35
N ILE A 254 14.40 6.91 -16.39
CA ILE A 254 15.53 7.47 -17.15
C ILE A 254 15.00 8.41 -18.23
N GLU A 255 13.95 7.97 -18.92
CA GLU A 255 13.39 8.67 -20.08
C GLU A 255 11.89 8.36 -20.15
N GLN A 256 11.08 9.35 -20.52
CA GLN A 256 9.65 9.16 -20.79
C GLN A 256 9.18 10.12 -21.88
N THR A 257 8.28 9.67 -22.74
CA THR A 257 7.59 10.56 -23.68
C THR A 257 6.59 11.46 -22.94
N GLU A 258 6.22 12.60 -23.53
CA GLU A 258 5.29 13.56 -22.91
C GLU A 258 3.91 12.94 -22.62
N ASP A 259 3.41 12.13 -23.55
CA ASP A 259 2.17 11.38 -23.43
C ASP A 259 2.29 10.12 -22.54
N LYS A 260 3.51 9.85 -22.05
CA LYS A 260 3.88 8.65 -21.29
C LYS A 260 3.54 7.36 -22.01
N SER A 261 3.50 7.33 -23.34
CA SER A 261 3.32 6.10 -24.12
C SER A 261 4.55 5.18 -24.04
N ILE A 262 5.75 5.75 -23.87
CA ILE A 262 7.00 5.02 -23.70
C ILE A 262 7.69 5.52 -22.43
N VAL A 263 8.07 4.59 -21.56
CA VAL A 263 8.83 4.87 -20.33
C VAL A 263 10.02 3.92 -20.28
N ARG A 264 11.22 4.47 -20.11
CA ARG A 264 12.44 3.70 -19.83
C ARG A 264 12.82 3.91 -18.37
N CYS A 265 12.98 2.81 -17.65
CA CYS A 265 13.33 2.85 -16.23
C CYS A 265 14.54 1.99 -15.92
N GLU A 266 15.17 2.32 -14.79
CA GLU A 266 16.28 1.60 -14.19
C GLU A 266 15.88 1.16 -12.78
N LEU A 267 16.11 -0.11 -12.44
CA LEU A 267 15.88 -0.66 -11.12
C LEU A 267 17.14 -1.37 -10.64
N THR A 268 17.73 -0.83 -9.58
CA THR A 268 18.81 -1.48 -8.84
C THR A 268 18.22 -2.28 -7.71
N LEU A 269 18.70 -3.50 -7.51
CA LEU A 269 18.34 -4.35 -6.38
C LEU A 269 19.57 -4.89 -5.66
N GLU A 270 19.42 -5.08 -4.35
CA GLU A 270 20.36 -5.73 -3.45
C GLU A 270 19.69 -6.97 -2.86
N LYS A 271 20.32 -8.12 -3.04
CA LYS A 271 19.91 -9.38 -2.42
C LYS A 271 20.36 -9.44 -0.95
N PRO A 272 19.82 -10.36 -0.13
CA PRO A 272 20.25 -10.51 1.27
C PRO A 272 21.73 -10.86 1.46
N ASP A 273 22.36 -11.49 0.46
CA ASP A 273 23.81 -11.76 0.42
C ASP A 273 24.67 -10.54 0.05
N GLY A 274 24.04 -9.37 -0.15
CA GLY A 274 24.67 -8.12 -0.53
C GLY A 274 25.03 -8.01 -2.02
N SER A 275 24.70 -9.00 -2.84
CA SER A 275 24.92 -8.92 -4.28
C SER A 275 23.99 -7.90 -4.95
N LEU A 276 24.54 -7.08 -5.84
CA LEU A 276 23.87 -5.98 -6.50
C LEU A 276 23.63 -6.30 -7.98
N TYR A 277 22.42 -5.99 -8.44
CA TYR A 277 22.02 -6.16 -9.84
C TYR A 277 21.33 -4.87 -10.31
N ASN A 278 21.56 -4.51 -11.57
CA ASN A 278 20.87 -3.40 -12.21
C ASN A 278 20.09 -3.91 -13.42
N TYR A 279 18.81 -3.58 -13.47
CA TYR A 279 17.92 -3.86 -14.58
C TYR A 279 17.48 -2.58 -15.27
N GLN A 280 17.42 -2.62 -16.59
CA GLN A 280 16.70 -1.62 -17.36
C GLN A 280 15.51 -2.25 -18.07
N ALA A 281 14.45 -1.48 -18.18
CA ALA A 281 13.25 -1.90 -18.89
C ALA A 281 12.69 -0.79 -19.76
N ARG A 282 12.06 -1.19 -20.86
CA ARG A 282 11.21 -0.35 -21.68
C ARG A 282 9.76 -0.76 -21.46
N ILE A 283 8.94 0.18 -21.02
CA ILE A 283 7.54 0.02 -20.68
C ILE A 283 6.71 0.81 -21.69
N LEU A 284 5.70 0.15 -22.26
CA LEU A 284 4.81 0.74 -23.26
C LEU A 284 3.40 0.83 -22.72
N LYS A 285 2.69 1.91 -23.07
CA LYS A 285 1.23 1.99 -22.91
C LYS A 285 0.59 0.86 -23.70
N ASN A 286 -0.37 0.20 -23.08
CA ASN A 286 -1.08 -0.94 -23.66
C ASN A 286 -2.57 -0.59 -23.78
N ASP A 287 -2.97 -0.17 -24.97
CA ASP A 287 -4.36 0.23 -25.25
C ASP A 287 -5.31 -0.97 -25.23
N GLU A 288 -4.86 -2.16 -25.61
CA GLU A 288 -5.69 -3.39 -25.59
C GLU A 288 -6.07 -3.82 -24.18
N LYS A 289 -5.15 -3.66 -23.22
CA LYS A 289 -5.40 -3.93 -21.79
C LYS A 289 -6.07 -2.77 -21.07
N SER A 290 -6.09 -1.58 -21.67
CA SER A 290 -6.70 -0.41 -21.06
C SER A 290 -8.22 -0.54 -21.10
N VAL A 291 -8.88 -0.15 -20.01
CA VAL A 291 -10.32 -0.38 -19.84
C VAL A 291 -11.04 0.91 -19.46
N GLU A 292 -12.23 1.09 -20.01
CA GLU A 292 -13.13 2.17 -19.65
C GLU A 292 -14.28 1.61 -18.79
N LEU A 293 -14.35 2.02 -17.52
CA LEU A 293 -15.40 1.57 -16.60
C LEU A 293 -15.70 2.60 -15.50
N PRO A 294 -16.78 2.43 -14.73
CA PRO A 294 -17.11 3.31 -13.61
C PRO A 294 -15.97 3.38 -12.58
N SER A 295 -15.55 4.60 -12.25
CA SER A 295 -14.45 4.81 -11.31
C SER A 295 -14.83 4.50 -9.85
N SER A 296 -16.11 4.61 -9.49
CA SER A 296 -16.65 4.33 -8.16
C SER A 296 -18.05 3.73 -8.20
N CYS A 297 -18.53 3.24 -7.06
CA CYS A 297 -19.90 2.74 -6.96
C CYS A 297 -20.89 3.82 -7.34
N ASN A 298 -21.85 3.46 -8.21
CA ASN A 298 -22.85 4.38 -8.74
C ASN A 298 -22.27 5.61 -9.48
N ALA A 299 -21.02 5.57 -9.95
CA ALA A 299 -20.48 6.62 -10.81
C ALA A 299 -21.34 6.76 -12.08
N LYS A 300 -21.67 8.00 -12.44
CA LYS A 300 -22.51 8.32 -13.60
C LYS A 300 -21.76 8.26 -14.93
N GLN A 301 -20.43 8.32 -14.87
CA GLN A 301 -19.55 8.36 -16.02
C GLN A 301 -18.44 7.34 -15.84
N ASN A 302 -17.96 6.80 -16.95
CA ASN A 302 -16.79 5.94 -16.95
C ASN A 302 -15.51 6.77 -16.93
N SER A 303 -14.42 6.12 -16.55
CA SER A 303 -13.07 6.68 -16.63
C SER A 303 -12.17 5.68 -17.34
N MET A 304 -11.24 6.20 -18.12
CA MET A 304 -10.24 5.39 -18.82
C MET A 304 -9.11 5.02 -17.85
N PHE A 305 -8.87 3.74 -17.66
CA PHE A 305 -7.79 3.19 -16.85
C PHE A 305 -6.70 2.65 -17.75
N VAL A 306 -5.70 3.50 -17.99
CA VAL A 306 -4.56 3.18 -18.84
C VAL A 306 -3.71 2.06 -18.22
N LYS A 307 -3.40 1.06 -19.03
CA LYS A 307 -2.48 -0.03 -18.69
C LYS A 307 -1.19 0.07 -19.46
N TYR A 308 -0.20 -0.67 -18.97
CA TYR A 308 1.15 -0.67 -19.47
C TYR A 308 1.69 -2.10 -19.48
N THR A 309 2.72 -2.34 -20.27
CA THR A 309 3.37 -3.66 -20.37
C THR A 309 4.87 -3.46 -20.54
N VAL A 310 5.66 -4.38 -19.97
CA VAL A 310 7.10 -4.43 -20.18
C VAL A 310 7.36 -4.98 -21.59
N ALA A 311 7.86 -4.13 -22.48
CA ALA A 311 8.22 -4.53 -23.84
C ALA A 311 9.58 -5.22 -23.90
N SER A 312 10.51 -4.80 -23.03
CA SER A 312 11.79 -5.46 -22.86
C SER A 312 12.36 -5.20 -21.47
N LEU A 313 13.10 -6.18 -20.94
CA LEU A 313 13.77 -6.17 -19.65
C LEU A 313 15.13 -6.85 -19.80
N TRP A 314 16.21 -6.17 -19.42
CA TRP A 314 17.56 -6.72 -19.50
C TRP A 314 18.41 -6.33 -18.29
N LEU A 315 19.30 -7.25 -17.90
CA LEU A 315 20.30 -7.04 -16.86
C LEU A 315 21.46 -6.22 -17.44
N THR A 316 21.79 -5.09 -16.82
CA THR A 316 22.84 -4.18 -17.30
C THR A 316 24.15 -4.36 -16.56
N SER A 317 24.13 -4.73 -15.28
CA SER A 317 25.33 -5.02 -14.50
C SER A 317 25.06 -5.92 -13.30
N THR A 318 26.12 -6.59 -12.84
CA THR A 318 26.16 -7.35 -11.60
C THR A 318 27.41 -6.98 -10.81
N LYS A 319 27.29 -6.89 -9.49
CA LYS A 319 28.42 -6.72 -8.58
C LYS A 319 28.25 -7.69 -7.41
N PHE A 320 29.21 -8.59 -7.27
CA PHE A 320 29.24 -9.56 -6.19
C PHE A 320 30.15 -9.07 -5.07
N ILE A 321 29.77 -9.30 -3.81
CA ILE A 321 30.67 -9.12 -2.68
C ILE A 321 31.54 -10.38 -2.61
N THR A 322 32.81 -10.27 -2.96
CA THR A 322 33.78 -11.34 -2.67
C THR A 322 34.13 -11.24 -1.18
N HIS A 323 33.61 -12.14 -0.36
CA HIS A 323 34.20 -12.38 0.95
C HIS A 323 35.55 -13.07 0.72
N SER A 324 36.64 -12.31 0.85
CA SER A 324 37.97 -12.88 1.04
C SER A 324 37.92 -13.68 2.34
N ALA A 325 38.11 -15.00 2.22
CA ALA A 325 38.10 -15.94 3.34
C ALA A 325 39.22 -15.67 4.35
#